data_AF-A0A7Y3BXW2-F1
#
_entry.id   AF-A0A7Y3BXW2-F1
#
_cell.length_a   1.000
_cell.length_b   1.000
_cell.length_c   1.000
_cell.angle_alpha   90.00
_cell.angle_beta   90.00
_cell.angle_gamma   90.00
#
_symmetry.space_group_name_H-M   'P 1'
#
loop_
_entity.id
_entity.type
_entity.pdbx_description
1 polymer ?
#
loop_
_entity_poly.entity_id
_entity_poly.type
_entity_poly.pdbx_seq_one_letter_code
_entity_poly.pdbx_strand_id
1 'polypeptide(L)'
;MTDAWEHQKEALGGFIRAQRKLASLSLRQLSDMADISNAYLSQIERGLHEPSIRVLKSVATALGIAPGTLLEHAGLIEDEDDGSERSSSTEDAIKADPNLTDAEKAALLSVYRSYRADHT
;
A
#
# COMPACT_ATOMS: atom_id res chain seq x y z
N MET A 1 5.22 18.53 7.64
CA MET A 1 6.06 17.52 6.93
C MET A 1 6.25 16.24 7.74
N THR A 2 6.16 16.27 9.07
CA THR A 2 6.26 15.07 9.95
C THR A 2 4.99 14.22 10.03
N ASP A 3 3.81 14.78 9.72
CA ASP A 3 2.54 14.08 9.97
C ASP A 3 2.34 12.85 9.10
N ALA A 4 2.61 12.91 7.78
CA ALA A 4 2.32 11.80 6.87
C ALA A 4 3.07 10.50 7.25
N TRP A 5 4.33 10.63 7.69
CA TRP A 5 5.15 9.49 8.13
C TRP A 5 4.66 8.87 9.44
N GLU A 6 4.21 9.69 10.40
CA GLU A 6 3.64 9.19 11.66
C GLU A 6 2.32 8.44 11.42
N HIS A 7 1.46 8.97 10.54
CA HIS A 7 0.22 8.30 10.15
C HIS A 7 0.50 6.95 9.46
N GLN A 8 1.54 6.87 8.62
CA GLN A 8 1.92 5.61 7.97
C GLN A 8 2.38 4.55 8.98
N LYS A 9 3.22 4.93 9.95
CA LYS A 9 3.66 4.00 11.01
C LYS A 9 2.50 3.52 11.87
N GLU A 10 1.56 4.41 12.20
CA GLU A 10 0.36 4.05 12.95
C GLU A 10 -0.52 3.09 12.14
N ALA A 11 -0.70 3.34 10.84
CA ALA A 11 -1.44 2.46 9.94
C ALA A 11 -0.81 1.06 9.82
N LEU A 12 0.51 0.98 9.60
CA LEU A 12 1.26 -0.28 9.59
C LEU A 12 1.11 -1.04 10.91
N GLY A 13 1.32 -0.35 12.05
CA GLY A 13 1.18 -0.95 13.37
C GLY A 13 -0.24 -1.46 13.64
N GLY A 14 -1.25 -0.69 13.23
CA GLY A 14 -2.65 -1.06 13.28
C GLY A 14 -2.97 -2.29 12.44
N PHE A 15 -2.43 -2.36 11.22
CA PHE A 15 -2.59 -3.49 10.32
C PHE A 15 -1.99 -4.78 10.90
N ILE A 16 -0.73 -4.73 11.37
CA ILE A 16 -0.07 -5.89 12.01
C ILE A 16 -0.89 -6.39 13.21
N ARG A 17 -1.38 -5.47 14.05
CA ARG A 17 -2.26 -5.81 15.18
C ARG A 17 -3.55 -6.48 14.74
N ALA A 18 -4.18 -5.98 13.68
CA ALA A 18 -5.41 -6.55 13.14
C ALA A 18 -5.19 -7.97 12.62
N GLN A 19 -4.16 -8.19 11.80
CA GLN A 19 -3.79 -9.52 11.28
C GLN A 19 -3.48 -10.51 12.41
N ARG A 20 -2.72 -10.08 13.42
CA ARG A 20 -2.43 -10.91 14.59
C ARG A 20 -3.70 -11.36 15.31
N LYS A 21 -4.65 -10.45 15.52
CA LYS A 21 -5.93 -10.75 16.17
C LYS A 21 -6.79 -11.69 15.32
N LEU A 22 -6.83 -11.50 14.00
CA LEU A 22 -7.53 -12.40 13.07
C LEU A 22 -6.94 -13.82 13.12
N ALA A 23 -5.62 -13.94 13.22
CA ALA A 23 -4.92 -15.20 13.42
C ALA A 23 -5.07 -15.78 14.85
N SER A 24 -5.81 -15.11 15.76
CA SER A 24 -5.98 -15.50 17.17
C SER A 24 -4.65 -15.65 17.94
N LEU A 25 -3.63 -14.88 17.54
CA LEU A 25 -2.31 -14.90 18.18
C LEU A 25 -2.22 -13.85 19.29
N SER A 26 -1.69 -14.26 20.44
CA SER A 26 -1.20 -13.29 21.43
C SER A 26 0.02 -12.56 20.90
N LEU A 27 0.31 -11.39 21.47
CA LEU A 27 1.52 -10.63 21.14
C LEU A 27 2.79 -11.48 21.33
N ARG A 28 2.82 -12.33 22.37
CA ARG A 28 3.94 -13.23 22.67
C ARG A 28 4.11 -14.31 21.61
N GLN A 29 3.02 -14.94 21.19
CA GLN A 29 3.08 -15.95 20.14
C GLN A 29 3.62 -15.37 18.83
N LEU A 30 3.11 -14.21 18.40
CA LEU A 30 3.63 -13.59 17.17
C LEU A 30 5.10 -13.17 17.30
N SER A 31 5.51 -12.61 18.45
CA SER A 31 6.91 -12.22 18.65
C SER A 31 7.85 -13.42 18.61
N ASP A 32 7.44 -14.53 19.22
CA ASP A 32 8.23 -15.77 19.25
C ASP A 32 8.32 -16.39 17.83
N MET A 33 7.21 -16.38 17.07
CA MET A 33 7.18 -16.88 15.69
C MET A 33 8.00 -16.01 14.72
N ALA A 34 8.03 -14.70 14.93
CA ALA A 34 8.76 -13.75 14.10
C ALA A 34 10.23 -13.54 14.53
N ASP A 35 10.70 -14.28 15.55
CA ASP A 35 12.05 -14.17 16.12
C ASP A 35 12.44 -12.72 16.49
N ILE A 36 11.52 -12.01 17.16
CA ILE A 36 11.75 -10.66 17.67
C ILE A 36 11.28 -10.53 19.11
N SER A 37 11.76 -9.52 19.84
CA SER A 37 11.33 -9.33 21.21
C SER A 37 9.87 -8.89 21.29
N ASN A 38 9.17 -9.35 22.33
CA ASN A 38 7.80 -8.95 22.60
C ASN A 38 7.63 -7.43 22.75
N ALA A 39 8.59 -6.79 23.42
CA ALA A 39 8.63 -5.34 23.59
C ALA A 39 8.76 -4.61 22.25
N TYR A 40 9.60 -5.12 21.34
CA TYR A 40 9.77 -4.52 20.03
C TYR A 40 8.53 -4.65 19.16
N LEU A 41 7.90 -5.83 19.11
CA LEU A 41 6.62 -6.01 18.42
C LEU A 41 5.52 -5.09 19.00
N SER A 42 5.50 -4.90 20.33
CA SER A 42 4.59 -3.94 20.97
C SER A 42 4.81 -2.50 20.50
N GLN A 43 6.06 -2.08 20.31
CA GLN A 43 6.37 -0.75 19.79
C GLN A 43 5.93 -0.59 18.34
N ILE A 44 6.16 -1.61 17.50
CA ILE A 44 5.74 -1.64 16.09
C ILE A 44 4.22 -1.50 15.98
N GLU A 45 3.45 -2.32 16.71
CA GLU A 45 1.97 -2.26 16.64
C GLU A 45 1.40 -0.91 17.10
N ARG A 46 2.15 -0.13 17.88
CA ARG A 46 1.76 1.21 18.36
C ARG A 46 2.27 2.34 17.46
N GLY A 47 2.94 2.04 16.35
CA GLY A 47 3.55 3.04 15.46
C GLY A 47 4.76 3.76 16.07
N LEU A 48 5.30 3.27 17.20
CA LEU A 48 6.38 3.93 17.95
C LEU A 48 7.77 3.62 17.41
N HIS A 49 7.89 2.68 16.48
CA HIS A 49 9.17 2.29 15.90
C HIS A 49 9.02 1.94 14.44
N GLU A 50 10.00 2.34 13.64
CA GLU A 50 10.16 1.90 12.26
C GLU A 50 10.86 0.53 12.24
N PRO A 51 10.21 -0.54 11.75
CA PRO A 51 10.84 -1.84 11.59
C PRO A 51 11.70 -1.91 10.33
N SER A 52 12.79 -2.69 10.37
CA SER A 52 13.56 -2.98 9.15
C SER A 52 12.79 -3.89 8.19
N ILE A 53 13.15 -3.89 6.91
CA ILE A 53 12.63 -4.83 5.89
C ILE A 53 12.74 -6.29 6.36
N ARG A 54 13.84 -6.66 7.02
CA ARG A 54 14.03 -8.02 7.53
C ARG A 54 12.99 -8.38 8.59
N VAL A 55 12.68 -7.44 9.48
CA VAL A 55 11.65 -7.61 10.52
C VAL A 55 10.27 -7.71 9.88
N LEU A 56 9.95 -6.85 8.92
CA LEU A 56 8.68 -6.90 8.18
C LEU A 56 8.50 -8.25 7.48
N LYS A 57 9.53 -8.77 6.80
CA LYS A 57 9.50 -10.10 6.17
C LYS A 57 9.24 -11.22 7.19
N SER A 58 9.89 -11.15 8.36
CA SER A 58 9.71 -12.13 9.43
C SER A 58 8.29 -12.12 10.00
N VAL A 59 7.76 -10.92 10.28
CA VAL A 59 6.38 -10.73 10.76
C VAL A 59 5.35 -11.18 9.72
N ALA A 60 5.54 -10.85 8.43
CA ALA A 60 4.66 -11.32 7.35
C ALA A 60 4.65 -12.85 7.27
N THR A 61 5.82 -13.48 7.34
CA THR A 61 5.96 -14.94 7.34
C THR A 61 5.24 -15.57 8.53
N ALA A 62 5.41 -15.01 9.73
CA ALA A 62 4.73 -15.50 10.93
C ALA A 62 3.21 -15.32 10.89
N LEU A 63 2.71 -14.29 10.21
CA LEU A 63 1.28 -14.05 9.98
C LEU A 63 0.71 -14.87 8.80
N GLY A 64 1.55 -15.53 8.00
CA GLY A 64 1.12 -16.27 6.81
C GLY A 64 0.64 -15.38 5.66
N ILE A 65 1.13 -14.14 5.58
CA ILE A 65 0.79 -13.19 4.51
C ILE A 65 2.00 -12.91 3.61
N ALA A 66 1.74 -12.41 2.40
CA ALA A 66 2.79 -12.03 1.47
C ALA A 66 3.66 -10.91 2.08
N PRO A 67 5.01 -10.99 2.01
CA PRO A 67 5.86 -9.92 2.51
C PRO A 67 5.63 -8.57 1.83
N GLY A 68 5.20 -8.57 0.56
CA GLY A 68 4.84 -7.36 -0.19
C GLY A 68 3.79 -6.52 0.54
N THR A 69 2.75 -7.16 1.08
CA THR A 69 1.67 -6.49 1.81
C THR A 69 2.16 -5.65 2.99
N LEU A 70 3.13 -6.14 3.78
CA LEU A 70 3.69 -5.33 4.88
C LEU A 70 4.66 -4.26 4.40
N LEU A 71 5.30 -4.44 3.25
CA LEU A 71 6.18 -3.43 2.67
C LEU A 71 5.36 -2.30 2.03
N GLU A 72 4.24 -2.59 1.39
CA GLU A 72 3.24 -1.61 0.92
C GLU A 72 2.70 -0.78 2.09
N HIS A 73 2.23 -1.44 3.16
CA HIS A 73 1.83 -0.75 4.38
C HIS A 73 2.96 0.02 5.08
N ALA A 74 4.22 -0.30 4.81
CA ALA A 74 5.37 0.47 5.28
C ALA A 74 5.78 1.62 4.34
N GLY A 75 5.12 1.77 3.18
CA GLY A 75 5.50 2.73 2.13
C GLY A 75 6.83 2.40 1.44
N LEU A 76 7.28 1.14 1.53
CA LEU A 76 8.53 0.65 0.96
C LEU A 76 8.34 -0.01 -0.41
N ILE A 77 7.09 -0.37 -0.71
CA ILE A 77 6.63 -0.64 -2.05
C ILE A 77 5.61 0.45 -2.29
N GLU A 78 5.99 1.41 -3.13
CA GLU A 78 4.99 2.18 -3.86
C GLU A 78 4.31 1.14 -4.74
N ASP A 79 2.99 0.97 -4.59
CA ASP A 79 2.24 0.25 -5.59
C ASP A 79 2.71 0.78 -6.95
N GLU A 80 3.15 -0.11 -7.84
CA GLU A 80 3.21 0.20 -9.27
C GLU A 80 1.81 0.60 -9.81
N ASP A 81 0.79 0.63 -8.94
CA ASP A 81 -0.61 0.93 -9.17
C ASP A 81 -1.17 2.18 -8.42
N ASP A 82 -0.36 3.00 -7.72
CA ASP A 82 -0.85 4.30 -7.16
C ASP A 82 0.09 5.51 -7.40
N GLY A 83 1.11 5.35 -8.26
CA GLY A 83 2.08 6.40 -8.57
C GLY A 83 2.33 6.67 -10.06
N SER A 84 1.62 5.98 -10.96
CA SER A 84 1.82 6.08 -12.41
C SER A 84 0.54 6.47 -13.17
N GLU A 85 0.06 7.70 -12.98
CA GLU A 85 -0.65 8.42 -14.05
C GLU A 85 0.28 8.81 -15.22
N ARG A 86 1.39 8.08 -15.45
CA ARG A 86 2.33 8.32 -16.57
C ARG A 86 2.90 7.05 -17.20
N SER A 87 2.15 5.96 -17.24
CA SER A 87 2.43 4.87 -18.19
C SER A 87 1.11 4.20 -18.58
N SER A 88 0.52 4.69 -19.68
CA SER A 88 -0.70 4.22 -20.34
C SER A 88 -2.02 4.65 -19.68
N SER A 89 -2.24 5.96 -19.51
CA SER A 89 -3.61 6.44 -19.26
C SER A 89 -4.52 6.05 -20.45
N THR A 90 -5.81 5.77 -20.21
CA THR A 90 -6.79 5.60 -21.29
C THR A 90 -6.74 6.80 -22.27
N GLU A 91 -6.38 7.98 -21.77
CA GLU A 91 -6.14 9.15 -22.61
C GLU A 91 -4.98 8.99 -23.59
N ASP A 92 -3.90 8.31 -23.21
CA ASP A 92 -2.76 8.05 -24.08
C ASP A 92 -3.10 7.03 -25.17
N ALA A 93 -3.90 6.01 -24.83
CA ALA A 93 -4.43 5.07 -25.81
C ALA A 93 -5.33 5.78 -26.84
N ILE A 94 -6.21 6.69 -26.39
CA ILE A 94 -7.05 7.50 -27.29
C ILE A 94 -6.19 8.41 -28.18
N LYS A 95 -5.15 9.06 -27.62
CA LYS A 95 -4.25 9.93 -28.38
C LYS A 95 -3.43 9.17 -29.43
N ALA A 96 -2.99 7.95 -29.10
CA ALA A 96 -2.15 7.11 -29.94
C ALA A 96 -2.90 6.32 -31.02
N ASP A 97 -4.24 6.27 -30.99
CA ASP A 97 -5.03 5.52 -31.98
C ASP A 97 -4.88 6.14 -33.39
N PRO A 98 -4.38 5.39 -34.39
CA PRO A 98 -4.22 5.87 -35.76
C PRO A 98 -5.54 5.92 -36.55
N ASN A 99 -6.61 5.29 -36.06
CA ASN A 99 -7.91 5.25 -36.75
C ASN A 99 -8.82 6.43 -36.38
N LEU A 100 -8.41 7.25 -35.40
CA LEU A 100 -9.17 8.42 -34.95
C LEU A 100 -8.58 9.71 -35.52
N THR A 101 -9.47 10.59 -35.97
CA THR A 101 -9.13 11.98 -36.28
C THR A 101 -8.90 12.79 -35.00
N ASP A 102 -8.22 13.93 -35.10
CA ASP A 102 -7.97 14.82 -33.96
C ASP A 102 -9.28 15.29 -33.29
N ALA A 103 -10.33 15.49 -34.09
CA ALA A 103 -11.65 15.88 -33.59
C ALA A 103 -12.31 14.74 -32.77
N GLU A 104 -12.21 13.50 -33.23
CA GLU A 104 -12.74 12.33 -32.53
C GLU A 104 -11.96 12.06 -31.23
N LYS A 105 -10.63 12.20 -31.26
CA LYS A 105 -9.78 12.11 -30.06
C LYS A 105 -10.18 13.14 -29.02
N ALA A 106 -10.35 14.40 -29.43
CA ALA A 106 -10.77 15.48 -28.53
C ALA A 106 -12.15 15.21 -27.91
N ALA A 107 -13.11 14.71 -28.69
CA ALA A 107 -14.45 14.38 -28.21
C ALA A 107 -14.41 13.24 -27.17
N LEU A 108 -13.68 12.16 -27.45
CA LEU A 108 -13.55 11.01 -26.55
C LEU A 108 -12.87 11.40 -25.23
N LEU A 109 -11.79 12.19 -25.30
CA LEU A 109 -11.11 12.69 -24.10
C LEU A 109 -12.02 13.58 -23.25
N SER A 110 -12.83 14.43 -23.88
CA SER A 110 -13.78 15.30 -23.17
C SER A 110 -14.81 14.48 -22.39
N VAL A 111 -15.42 13.46 -23.02
CA VAL A 111 -16.42 12.59 -22.39
C VAL A 111 -15.80 11.74 -21.28
N TYR A 112 -14.61 11.19 -21.53
CA TYR A 112 -13.89 10.38 -20.54
C TYR A 112 -13.57 11.19 -19.28
N ARG A 113 -13.07 12.42 -19.44
CA ARG A 113 -12.77 13.32 -18.33
C ARG A 113 -14.00 13.71 -17.53
N SER A 114 -15.14 13.96 -18.18
CA SER A 114 -16.38 14.28 -17.45
C SER A 114 -16.84 13.11 -16.58
N TYR A 115 -16.80 11.89 -17.09
CA TYR A 115 -17.21 10.72 -16.29
C TYR A 115 -16.27 10.43 -15.12
N ARG A 116 -14.97 10.67 -15.25
CA ARG A 116 -14.03 10.57 -14.11
C ARG A 116 -14.28 11.64 -13.06
N ALA A 117 -14.56 12.87 -13.48
CA ALA A 117 -14.85 13.97 -12.56
C ALA A 117 -16.16 13.76 -11.78
N ASP A 118 -17.17 13.11 -12.38
CA ASP A 118 -18.48 12.87 -11.75
C ASP A 118 -18.48 11.75 -10.68
N HIS A 119 -17.43 10.91 -10.63
CA HIS A 119 -17.32 9.78 -9.69
C HIS A 119 -16.34 10.04 -8.52
N THR A 120 -15.99 11.31 -8.29
CA THR A 120 -15.13 11.76 -7.17
C THR A 120 -15.91 12.71 -6.28
#